data_AF-A0A9P5QVD7-F1
#
_entry.id   AF-A0A9P5QVD7-F1
#
_cell.length_a   1.000
_cell.length_b   1.000
_cell.length_c   1.000
_cell.angle_alpha   90.00
_cell.angle_beta   90.00
_cell.angle_gamma   90.00
#
_symmetry.space_group_name_H-M   'P 1'
#
loop_
_entity.id
_entity.type
_entity.pdbx_description
1 polymer ?
#
loop_
_entity_poly.entity_id
_entity_poly.type
_entity_poly.pdbx_seq_one_letter_code
_entity_poly.pdbx_strand_id
1 'polypeptide(L)'
;MSSQHAKFLASKTVADVLATKKQDHALIDIHVTSTEQGFAFESGSTPDTEFLSMPVAILVGMTKSSSKLWTCQPNLPLTQLIELFTRHRVHRILVLEENPNKLSDIDDDDDDVEAMPRQEPKGRLMSQTDVIRFLLEHNHELGSILDTTAERIAGHALRFSDEYLDSNSADQLKQTPASIPINSQAWVALQKMSTTHASSVAVVDSNGALVAEMSAADLRGINPSRIQDLVKPVLVYLKASQEGELKRPLSCKTQFSLGQLLSGLVLSHAHRSWLVDEEDRPIGCITLSDILSILIE
;
A
#
# COMPACT_ATOMS: atom_id res chain seq x y z
N MET A 1 -30.70 -0.70 -10.87
CA MET A 1 -30.42 -2.11 -10.51
C MET A 1 -28.95 -2.18 -10.12
N SER A 2 -28.61 -2.81 -8.99
CA SER A 2 -27.20 -3.00 -8.60
C SER A 2 -26.45 -3.76 -9.70
N SER A 3 -25.27 -3.28 -10.09
CA SER A 3 -24.38 -3.93 -11.05
C SER A 3 -23.98 -5.35 -10.55
N GLN A 4 -23.50 -6.20 -11.47
CA GLN A 4 -23.07 -7.56 -11.13
C GLN A 4 -21.95 -7.56 -10.07
N HIS A 5 -20.89 -6.76 -10.27
CA HIS A 5 -19.82 -6.63 -9.28
C HIS A 5 -20.31 -6.10 -7.93
N ALA A 6 -21.24 -5.14 -7.89
CA ALA A 6 -21.72 -4.60 -6.62
C ALA A 6 -22.47 -5.66 -5.81
N LYS A 7 -23.26 -6.53 -6.47
CA LYS A 7 -23.90 -7.68 -5.82
C LYS A 7 -22.87 -8.69 -5.32
N PHE A 8 -21.84 -8.97 -6.12
CA PHE A 8 -20.74 -9.85 -5.72
C PHE A 8 -20.04 -9.31 -4.47
N LEU A 9 -19.56 -8.06 -4.49
CA LEU A 9 -18.84 -7.46 -3.36
C LEU A 9 -19.68 -7.38 -2.09
N ALA A 10 -20.98 -7.06 -2.21
CA ALA A 10 -21.89 -7.01 -1.07
C ALA A 10 -22.14 -8.40 -0.43
N SER A 11 -21.89 -9.48 -1.17
CA SER A 11 -22.04 -10.85 -0.67
C SER A 11 -20.77 -11.41 0.01
N LYS A 12 -19.65 -10.68 -0.05
CA LYS A 12 -18.35 -11.12 0.47
C LYS A 12 -17.92 -10.36 1.71
N THR A 13 -17.02 -10.98 2.45
CA THR A 13 -16.45 -10.52 3.72
C THR A 13 -14.92 -10.60 3.69
N VAL A 14 -14.29 -10.05 4.72
CA VAL A 14 -12.84 -10.18 4.96
C VAL A 14 -12.43 -11.66 5.08
N ALA A 15 -13.27 -12.50 5.68
CA ALA A 15 -13.02 -13.94 5.82
C ALA A 15 -12.87 -14.64 4.46
N ASP A 16 -13.66 -14.26 3.46
CA ASP A 16 -13.59 -14.82 2.11
C ASP A 16 -12.22 -14.54 1.46
N VAL A 17 -11.70 -13.33 1.61
CA VAL A 17 -10.37 -12.94 1.12
C VAL A 17 -9.26 -13.67 1.89
N LEU A 18 -9.45 -13.88 3.20
CA LEU A 18 -8.49 -14.62 4.03
C LEU A 18 -8.44 -16.11 3.71
N ALA A 19 -9.54 -16.69 3.21
CA ALA A 19 -9.61 -18.10 2.85
C ALA A 19 -8.82 -18.41 1.57
N THR A 20 -8.75 -17.48 0.62
CA THR A 20 -7.96 -17.65 -0.62
C THR A 20 -6.48 -17.33 -0.44
N LYS A 21 -6.13 -16.60 0.62
CA LYS A 21 -4.73 -16.30 0.97
C LYS A 21 -4.00 -17.58 1.34
N LYS A 22 -3.17 -18.10 0.40
CA LYS A 22 -2.20 -19.16 0.68
C LYS A 22 -1.43 -18.82 1.97
N GLN A 23 -1.32 -19.78 2.89
CA GLN A 23 -0.61 -19.65 4.15
C GLN A 23 0.89 -19.44 3.89
N ASP A 24 1.32 -18.21 3.60
CA ASP A 24 2.72 -17.96 3.24
C ASP A 24 3.37 -16.79 3.96
N HIS A 25 2.76 -16.25 5.02
CA HIS A 25 3.44 -15.25 5.85
C HIS A 25 3.18 -15.49 7.34
N ALA A 26 4.28 -15.51 8.08
CA ALA A 26 4.37 -15.72 9.52
C ALA A 26 3.32 -14.90 10.29
N LEU A 27 2.68 -15.55 11.26
CA LEU A 27 1.91 -14.88 12.30
C LEU A 27 2.81 -13.81 12.93
N ILE A 28 2.33 -12.57 12.98
CA ILE A 28 3.01 -11.51 13.70
C ILE A 28 2.41 -11.53 15.11
N ASP A 29 3.16 -12.05 16.08
CA ASP A 29 2.83 -11.93 17.50
C ASP A 29 3.10 -10.49 17.93
N ILE A 30 2.05 -9.67 18.01
CA ILE A 30 2.18 -8.26 18.39
C ILE A 30 2.01 -8.16 19.91
N HIS A 31 3.13 -8.01 20.62
CA HIS A 31 3.13 -7.62 22.03
C HIS A 31 3.01 -6.08 22.12
N VAL A 32 1.86 -5.58 22.56
CA VAL A 32 1.63 -4.14 22.75
C VAL A 32 2.25 -3.71 24.08
N THR A 33 3.29 -2.89 24.04
CA THR A 33 3.79 -2.14 25.21
C THR A 33 3.95 -0.67 24.82
N SER A 34 3.20 0.20 25.47
CA SER A 34 3.15 1.64 25.19
C SER A 34 3.69 2.45 26.37
N THR A 35 4.70 3.27 26.11
CA THR A 35 5.07 4.45 26.93
C THR A 35 5.61 5.53 26.01
N GLU A 36 4.97 6.71 26.02
CA GLU A 36 5.23 7.86 25.15
C GLU A 36 6.18 8.87 25.82
N GLN A 37 7.19 9.35 25.09
CA GLN A 37 7.84 10.65 25.31
C GLN A 37 8.24 11.25 23.95
N GLY A 38 7.78 12.47 23.66
CA GLY A 38 8.01 13.16 22.38
C GLY A 38 9.27 14.03 22.37
N PHE A 39 9.87 14.21 21.19
CA PHE A 39 11.01 15.10 20.93
C PHE A 39 10.84 15.87 19.60
N ALA A 40 11.46 17.04 19.51
CA ALA A 40 11.51 17.92 18.33
C ALA A 40 12.92 17.92 17.71
N PHE A 41 13.01 18.07 16.38
CA PHE A 41 14.27 18.11 15.61
C PHE A 41 14.52 19.50 15.01
N GLU A 42 15.78 19.96 15.04
CA GLU A 42 16.28 21.14 14.30
C GLU A 42 17.20 20.71 13.14
N SER A 43 17.19 21.48 12.06
CA SER A 43 17.82 21.16 10.77
C SER A 43 19.22 21.78 10.59
N GLY A 44 20.20 20.99 10.11
CA GLY A 44 21.34 21.55 9.35
C GLY A 44 22.74 20.98 9.61
N SER A 45 23.01 19.71 9.26
CA SER A 45 24.34 19.20 8.86
C SER A 45 24.17 17.78 8.29
N THR A 46 25.25 17.15 7.80
CA THR A 46 25.33 15.76 7.27
C THR A 46 24.21 14.83 7.73
N PRO A 47 23.60 13.99 6.86
CA PRO A 47 22.41 13.20 7.22
C PRO A 47 22.67 12.50 8.53
N ASP A 48 21.99 12.99 9.55
CA ASP A 48 22.30 12.70 10.94
C ASP A 48 22.05 11.22 11.19
N THR A 49 23.09 10.39 11.16
CA THR A 49 22.90 8.94 11.29
C THR A 49 22.40 8.54 12.68
N GLU A 50 22.35 9.49 13.62
CA GLU A 50 21.71 9.32 14.92
C GLU A 50 20.23 8.95 14.75
N PHE A 51 19.53 9.50 13.73
CA PHE A 51 18.13 9.12 13.47
C PHE A 51 17.97 7.63 13.12
N LEU A 52 18.97 7.03 12.43
CA LEU A 52 18.95 5.60 12.10
C LEU A 52 19.26 4.70 13.30
N SER A 53 19.75 5.28 14.39
CA SER A 53 20.06 4.59 15.64
C SER A 53 18.94 4.74 16.68
N MET A 54 17.91 5.56 16.40
CA MET A 54 16.76 5.73 17.28
C MET A 54 15.92 4.44 17.37
N PRO A 55 15.49 4.03 18.57
CA PRO A 55 14.53 2.95 18.72
C PRO A 55 13.26 3.24 17.90
N VAL A 56 12.79 2.25 17.13
CA VAL A 56 11.59 2.38 16.29
C VAL A 56 10.37 2.80 17.10
N ALA A 57 10.29 2.41 18.38
CA ALA A 57 9.23 2.82 19.30
C ALA A 57 9.08 4.35 19.42
N ILE A 58 10.16 5.11 19.25
CA ILE A 58 10.13 6.59 19.27
C ILE A 58 9.52 7.14 17.97
N LEU A 59 9.67 6.41 16.85
CA LEU A 59 9.14 6.80 15.54
C LEU A 59 7.64 6.47 15.38
N VAL A 60 7.13 5.52 16.16
CA VAL A 60 5.70 5.19 16.19
C VAL A 60 4.92 6.41 16.71
N GLY A 61 3.83 6.77 16.02
CA GLY A 61 3.04 7.95 16.34
C GLY A 61 3.59 9.29 15.83
N MET A 62 4.86 9.38 15.38
CA MET A 62 5.41 10.63 14.82
C MET A 62 4.73 11.06 13.52
N THR A 63 4.14 10.12 12.79
CA THR A 63 3.30 10.41 11.64
C THR A 63 1.87 10.03 11.99
N LYS A 64 0.89 10.74 11.43
CA LYS A 64 -0.50 10.37 11.63
C LYS A 64 -0.80 8.93 11.14
N SER A 65 -0.14 8.49 10.07
CA SER A 65 -0.23 7.10 9.58
C SER A 65 0.34 6.07 10.56
N SER A 66 1.38 6.41 11.33
CA SER A 66 1.95 5.56 12.37
C SER A 66 1.28 5.72 13.74
N SER A 67 0.37 6.68 13.90
CA SER A 67 -0.38 6.93 15.15
C SER A 67 -1.60 6.03 15.34
N LYS A 68 -2.06 5.35 14.29
CA LYS A 68 -3.26 4.52 14.32
C LYS A 68 -2.98 3.15 13.73
N LEU A 69 -3.25 2.11 14.51
CA LEU A 69 -3.33 0.75 14.01
C LEU A 69 -4.76 0.50 13.52
N TRP A 70 -4.89 0.14 12.24
CA TRP A 70 -6.18 -0.23 11.67
C TRP A 70 -6.43 -1.71 11.90
N THR A 71 -7.56 -2.03 12.52
CA THR A 71 -8.00 -3.41 12.76
C THR A 71 -9.41 -3.65 12.23
N CYS A 72 -9.71 -4.88 11.81
CA CYS A 72 -11.08 -5.30 11.49
C CYS A 72 -11.35 -6.74 11.93
N GLN A 73 -12.63 -7.10 11.91
CA GLN A 73 -13.11 -8.45 12.16
C GLN A 73 -13.30 -9.23 10.85
N PRO A 74 -13.18 -10.57 10.83
CA PRO A 74 -13.36 -11.38 9.63
C PRO A 74 -14.74 -11.24 8.97
N ASN A 75 -15.78 -10.92 9.74
CA ASN A 75 -17.14 -10.72 9.24
C ASN A 75 -17.39 -9.34 8.61
N LEU A 76 -16.39 -8.43 8.63
CA LEU A 76 -16.52 -7.12 8.00
C LEU A 76 -16.85 -7.28 6.51
N PRO A 77 -17.88 -6.58 5.98
CA PRO A 77 -18.19 -6.62 4.55
C PRO A 77 -17.00 -6.18 3.70
N LEU A 78 -16.78 -6.86 2.57
CA LEU A 78 -15.66 -6.56 1.67
C LEU A 78 -15.72 -5.12 1.13
N THR A 79 -16.92 -4.59 0.91
CA THR A 79 -17.12 -3.19 0.52
C THR A 79 -16.55 -2.20 1.54
N GLN A 80 -16.77 -2.45 2.84
CA GLN A 80 -16.23 -1.61 3.91
C GLN A 80 -14.70 -1.74 4.01
N LEU A 81 -14.15 -2.95 3.81
CA LEU A 81 -12.70 -3.12 3.71
C LEU A 81 -12.10 -2.30 2.55
N ILE A 82 -12.75 -2.30 1.39
CA ILE A 82 -12.32 -1.50 0.24
C ILE A 82 -12.39 0.00 0.54
N GLU A 83 -13.43 0.46 1.25
CA GLU A 83 -13.51 1.85 1.71
C GLU A 83 -12.36 2.21 2.66
N LEU A 84 -11.99 1.32 3.60
CA LEU A 84 -10.82 1.52 4.47
C LEU A 84 -9.52 1.65 3.66
N PHE A 85 -9.33 0.79 2.65
CA PHE A 85 -8.14 0.85 1.82
C PHE A 85 -8.06 2.07 0.90
N THR A 86 -9.21 2.64 0.52
CA THR A 86 -9.27 3.73 -0.46
C THR A 86 -9.44 5.09 0.22
N ARG A 87 -10.54 5.31 0.96
CA ARG A 87 -10.86 6.60 1.59
C ARG A 87 -9.97 6.94 2.78
N HIS A 88 -9.44 5.92 3.47
CA HIS A 88 -8.54 6.12 4.61
C HIS A 88 -7.06 5.87 4.26
N ARG A 89 -6.75 5.62 2.97
CA ARG A 89 -5.39 5.34 2.45
C ARG A 89 -4.62 4.29 3.24
N VAL A 90 -5.35 3.30 3.77
CA VAL A 90 -4.76 2.18 4.49
C VAL A 90 -4.20 1.19 3.47
N HIS A 91 -2.92 0.84 3.57
CA HIS A 91 -2.33 -0.16 2.68
C HIS A 91 -2.40 -1.59 3.25
N ARG A 92 -2.46 -1.70 4.59
CA ARG A 92 -2.53 -2.96 5.33
C ARG A 92 -3.37 -2.79 6.58
N ILE A 93 -4.15 -3.81 6.91
CA ILE A 93 -5.03 -3.87 8.08
C ILE A 93 -4.76 -5.15 8.85
N LEU A 94 -4.86 -5.10 10.18
CA LEU A 94 -4.78 -6.28 11.03
C LEU A 94 -6.17 -6.88 11.23
N VAL A 95 -6.40 -8.09 10.71
CA VAL A 95 -7.63 -8.83 10.97
C VAL A 95 -7.46 -9.59 12.28
N LEU A 96 -8.31 -9.31 13.26
CA LEU A 96 -8.28 -9.97 14.56
C LEU A 96 -9.33 -11.09 14.54
N GLU A 97 -8.91 -12.35 14.66
CA GLU A 97 -9.84 -13.47 14.82
C GLU A 97 -10.34 -13.48 16.29
N GLU A 98 -11.66 -13.54 16.50
CA GLU A 98 -12.22 -13.66 17.84
C GLU A 98 -11.80 -14.99 18.48
N ASN A 99 -11.45 -14.96 19.77
CA ASN A 99 -11.21 -16.18 20.52
C ASN A 99 -12.54 -16.91 20.74
N PRO A 100 -12.66 -18.19 20.35
CA PRO A 100 -13.88 -18.96 20.55
C PRO A 100 -14.28 -19.10 22.03
N ASN A 101 -13.36 -18.87 22.97
CA ASN A 101 -13.60 -19.02 24.42
C ASN A 101 -14.19 -17.78 25.11
N LYS A 102 -14.65 -16.74 24.38
CA LYS A 102 -15.28 -15.56 24.99
C LYS A 102 -16.80 -15.68 25.23
N LEU A 103 -17.41 -16.83 24.98
CA LEU A 103 -18.87 -17.00 25.04
C LEU A 103 -19.41 -17.69 26.30
N SER A 104 -18.62 -17.90 27.34
CA SER A 104 -19.07 -18.52 28.60
C SER A 104 -18.80 -17.66 29.85
N ASP A 105 -18.95 -16.34 29.75
CA ASP A 105 -19.14 -15.49 30.94
C ASP A 105 -20.65 -15.43 31.25
N ILE A 106 -21.26 -16.57 31.55
CA ILE A 106 -22.55 -16.66 32.23
C ILE A 106 -22.32 -17.55 33.45
N ASP A 107 -22.31 -16.89 34.60
CA ASP A 107 -22.61 -17.35 35.95
C ASP A 107 -22.39 -18.84 36.25
N ASP A 108 -21.36 -19.14 37.04
CA ASP A 108 -21.52 -20.09 38.16
C ASP A 108 -20.42 -19.82 39.20
N ASP A 109 -20.87 -19.52 40.41
CA ASP A 109 -20.09 -19.54 41.64
C ASP A 109 -19.46 -20.93 41.81
N ASP A 110 -18.15 -21.08 41.57
CA ASP A 110 -17.37 -22.15 42.20
C ASP A 110 -15.87 -21.79 42.22
N ASP A 111 -15.35 -21.68 43.45
CA ASP A 111 -13.94 -21.57 43.78
C ASP A 111 -13.20 -22.84 43.30
N ASP A 112 -12.34 -22.69 42.29
CA ASP A 112 -11.20 -23.56 41.88
C ASP A 112 -11.15 -23.85 40.36
N VAL A 113 -11.05 -22.79 39.54
CA VAL A 113 -10.64 -22.94 38.13
C VAL A 113 -9.25 -22.34 37.96
N GLU A 114 -8.24 -23.19 37.79
CA GLU A 114 -6.90 -22.77 37.36
C GLU A 114 -7.04 -21.79 36.20
N ALA A 115 -6.47 -20.60 36.34
CA ALA A 115 -6.51 -19.55 35.33
C ALA A 115 -5.93 -20.08 34.02
N MET A 116 -6.79 -20.56 33.12
CA MET A 116 -6.37 -21.01 31.80
C MET A 116 -5.68 -19.83 31.09
N PRO A 117 -4.53 -20.06 30.44
CA PRO A 117 -3.83 -18.98 29.75
C PRO A 117 -4.78 -18.38 28.72
N ARG A 118 -5.06 -17.08 28.84
CA ARG A 118 -5.83 -16.32 27.86
C ARG A 118 -5.16 -16.51 26.51
N GLN A 119 -5.78 -17.27 25.61
CA GLN A 119 -5.30 -17.37 24.23
C GLN A 119 -5.26 -15.95 23.66
N GLU A 120 -4.12 -15.54 23.10
CA GLU A 120 -4.04 -14.23 22.46
C GLU A 120 -4.84 -14.25 21.16
N PRO A 121 -5.59 -13.17 20.85
CA PRO A 121 -6.35 -13.11 19.60
C PRO A 121 -5.41 -13.24 18.42
N LYS A 122 -5.69 -14.20 17.53
CA LYS A 122 -4.84 -14.47 16.38
C LYS A 122 -5.00 -13.36 15.34
N GLY A 123 -3.94 -12.58 15.15
CA GLY A 123 -3.89 -11.50 14.18
C GLY A 123 -3.38 -11.97 12.82
N ARG A 124 -4.08 -11.62 11.73
CA ARG A 124 -3.61 -11.83 10.36
C ARG A 124 -3.54 -10.51 9.61
N LEU A 125 -2.37 -10.19 9.06
CA LEU A 125 -2.20 -9.00 8.23
C LEU A 125 -2.86 -9.21 6.86
N MET A 126 -3.69 -8.26 6.45
CA MET A 126 -4.28 -8.19 5.12
C MET A 126 -3.85 -6.92 4.41
N SER A 127 -3.58 -7.01 3.12
CA SER A 127 -3.15 -5.91 2.26
C SER A 127 -4.08 -5.69 1.08
N GLN A 128 -3.96 -4.54 0.42
CA GLN A 128 -4.66 -4.27 -0.85
C GLN A 128 -4.39 -5.35 -1.90
N THR A 129 -3.15 -5.87 -1.99
CA THR A 129 -2.78 -6.93 -2.93
C THR A 129 -3.55 -8.23 -2.68
N ASP A 130 -3.89 -8.54 -1.42
CA ASP A 130 -4.66 -9.75 -1.10
C ASP A 130 -6.09 -9.65 -1.68
N VAL A 131 -6.71 -8.47 -1.58
CA VAL A 131 -8.02 -8.20 -2.21
C VAL A 131 -7.92 -8.27 -3.73
N ILE A 132 -6.88 -7.70 -4.33
CA ILE A 132 -6.67 -7.74 -5.79
C ILE A 132 -6.52 -9.17 -6.31
N ARG A 133 -5.80 -10.04 -5.60
CA ARG A 133 -5.69 -11.47 -5.94
C ARG A 133 -7.05 -12.16 -5.84
N PHE A 134 -7.78 -11.94 -4.75
CA PHE A 134 -9.12 -12.48 -4.56
C PHE A 134 -10.06 -12.07 -5.70
N LEU A 135 -10.05 -10.79 -6.09
CA LEU A 135 -10.86 -10.28 -7.20
C LEU A 135 -10.48 -10.91 -8.55
N LEU A 136 -9.18 -11.10 -8.81
CA LEU A 136 -8.70 -11.73 -10.03
C LEU A 136 -9.15 -13.20 -10.14
N GLU A 137 -9.11 -13.94 -9.03
CA GLU A 137 -9.60 -15.33 -8.95
C GLU A 137 -11.11 -15.43 -9.23
N HIS A 138 -11.86 -14.38 -8.91
CA HIS A 138 -13.31 -14.29 -9.11
C HIS A 138 -13.69 -13.35 -10.27
N ASN A 139 -12.81 -13.15 -11.26
CA ASN A 139 -13.02 -12.17 -12.33
C ASN A 139 -14.36 -12.37 -13.09
N HIS A 140 -14.81 -13.61 -13.26
CA HIS A 140 -16.06 -13.97 -13.91
C HIS A 140 -17.31 -13.43 -13.19
N GLU A 141 -17.19 -13.08 -11.90
CA GLU A 141 -18.27 -12.50 -11.10
C GLU A 141 -18.32 -10.97 -11.19
N LEU A 142 -17.29 -10.31 -11.74
CA LEU A 142 -17.19 -8.85 -11.78
C LEU A 142 -17.95 -8.22 -12.96
N GLY A 143 -18.16 -8.98 -14.04
CA GLY A 143 -18.90 -8.52 -15.21
C GLY A 143 -18.22 -7.36 -15.94
N SER A 144 -19.01 -6.45 -16.54
CA SER A 144 -18.52 -5.40 -17.43
C SER A 144 -17.62 -4.33 -16.79
N ILE A 145 -17.49 -4.30 -15.46
CA ILE A 145 -16.52 -3.40 -14.81
C ILE A 145 -15.08 -3.71 -15.23
N LEU A 146 -14.82 -4.96 -15.62
CA LEU A 146 -13.52 -5.40 -16.12
C LEU A 146 -13.10 -4.72 -17.44
N ASP A 147 -14.07 -4.16 -18.18
CA ASP A 147 -13.85 -3.44 -19.43
C ASP A 147 -13.51 -1.95 -19.19
N THR A 148 -13.52 -1.49 -17.94
CA THR A 148 -13.14 -0.12 -17.58
C THR A 148 -11.70 0.16 -18.02
N THR A 149 -11.49 1.25 -18.75
CA THR A 149 -10.18 1.61 -19.32
C THR A 149 -9.21 2.14 -18.28
N ALA A 150 -7.93 1.93 -18.51
CA ALA A 150 -6.82 2.42 -17.69
C ALA A 150 -6.88 3.95 -17.51
N GLU A 151 -7.26 4.68 -18.56
CA GLU A 151 -7.46 6.13 -18.51
C GLU A 151 -8.52 6.54 -17.47
N ARG A 152 -9.64 5.81 -17.38
CA ARG A 152 -10.68 6.09 -16.38
C ARG A 152 -10.25 5.72 -14.96
N ILE A 153 -9.34 4.76 -14.82
CA ILE A 153 -8.86 4.27 -13.52
C ILE A 153 -7.74 5.16 -12.98
N ALA A 154 -6.89 5.72 -13.84
CA ALA A 154 -5.71 6.50 -13.42
C ALA A 154 -6.07 7.66 -12.49
N GLY A 155 -5.46 7.67 -11.31
CA GLY A 155 -5.70 8.68 -10.28
C GLY A 155 -7.14 8.71 -9.73
N HIS A 156 -7.95 7.68 -9.95
CA HIS A 156 -9.34 7.65 -9.51
C HIS A 156 -9.49 7.77 -7.98
N ALA A 157 -8.59 7.16 -7.19
CA ALA A 157 -8.61 7.27 -5.74
C ALA A 157 -8.25 8.67 -5.23
N LEU A 158 -7.58 9.50 -6.05
CA LEU A 158 -7.24 10.87 -5.70
C LEU A 158 -8.49 11.78 -5.57
N ARG A 159 -9.67 11.32 -6.01
CA ARG A 159 -10.96 12.02 -5.78
C ARG A 159 -11.36 12.04 -4.31
N PHE A 160 -10.85 11.10 -3.52
CA PHE A 160 -11.02 11.11 -2.08
C PHE A 160 -9.96 12.06 -1.50
N SER A 161 -10.25 13.36 -1.60
CA SER A 161 -9.51 14.37 -0.87
C SER A 161 -9.69 14.10 0.62
N ASP A 162 -8.58 14.15 1.33
CA ASP A 162 -8.53 13.95 2.77
C ASP A 162 -7.57 14.96 3.38
N GLU A 163 -7.31 14.82 4.67
CA GLU A 163 -6.41 15.69 5.41
C GLU A 163 -4.95 15.67 4.90
N TYR A 164 -4.57 14.72 4.03
CA TYR A 164 -3.20 14.50 3.56
C TYR A 164 -2.96 14.94 2.13
N LEU A 165 -4.01 15.13 1.34
CA LEU A 165 -3.90 15.56 -0.05
C LEU A 165 -5.00 16.56 -0.38
N ASP A 166 -4.60 17.83 -0.48
CA ASP A 166 -5.48 18.89 -0.97
C ASP A 166 -5.87 18.65 -2.44
N SER A 167 -6.95 19.31 -2.86
CA SER A 167 -7.48 19.15 -4.23
C SER A 167 -6.49 19.57 -5.31
N ASN A 168 -5.66 20.59 -5.07
CA ASN A 168 -4.69 21.08 -6.07
C ASN A 168 -3.57 20.05 -6.27
N SER A 169 -3.05 19.50 -5.17
CA SER A 169 -2.04 18.43 -5.19
C SER A 169 -2.59 17.16 -5.87
N ALA A 170 -3.86 16.82 -5.61
CA ALA A 170 -4.55 15.72 -6.28
C ALA A 170 -4.68 15.94 -7.79
N ASP A 171 -5.12 17.14 -8.21
CA ASP A 171 -5.26 17.49 -9.62
C ASP A 171 -3.91 17.51 -10.34
N GLN A 172 -2.87 18.00 -9.68
CA GLN A 172 -1.51 17.97 -10.22
C GLN A 172 -1.03 16.54 -10.47
N LEU A 173 -1.22 15.63 -9.51
CA LEU A 173 -0.83 14.23 -9.66
C LEU A 173 -1.63 13.49 -10.74
N LYS A 174 -2.91 13.85 -10.94
CA LYS A 174 -3.73 13.32 -12.03
C LYS A 174 -3.21 13.76 -13.40
N GLN A 175 -2.78 15.01 -13.52
CA GLN A 175 -2.32 15.58 -14.79
C GLN A 175 -0.88 15.21 -15.12
N THR A 176 -0.01 15.11 -14.13
CA THR A 176 1.41 14.84 -14.33
C THR A 176 1.96 13.98 -13.20
N PRO A 177 2.29 12.71 -13.46
CA PRO A 177 2.91 11.87 -12.45
C PRO A 177 4.26 12.44 -12.00
N ALA A 178 4.60 12.23 -10.73
CA ALA A 178 5.91 12.60 -10.22
C ALA A 178 7.00 11.79 -10.94
N SER A 179 7.94 12.48 -11.59
CA SER A 179 9.05 11.87 -12.33
C SER A 179 10.39 12.55 -12.05
N ILE A 180 11.48 11.84 -12.32
CA ILE A 180 12.85 12.29 -12.13
C ILE A 180 13.80 11.68 -13.20
N PRO A 181 14.78 12.43 -13.72
CA PRO A 181 15.79 11.88 -14.63
C PRO A 181 16.70 10.81 -13.99
N ILE A 182 17.12 9.82 -14.77
CA ILE A 182 18.01 8.69 -14.35
C ILE A 182 19.30 9.11 -13.63
N ASN A 183 19.82 10.30 -13.90
CA ASN A 183 21.07 10.82 -13.35
C ASN A 183 20.90 11.64 -12.06
N SER A 184 19.66 11.92 -11.65
CA SER A 184 19.38 12.64 -10.41
C SER A 184 19.70 11.77 -9.20
N GLN A 185 19.99 12.38 -8.05
CA GLN A 185 20.30 11.62 -6.84
C GLN A 185 19.07 10.88 -6.29
N ALA A 186 19.27 9.68 -5.72
CA ALA A 186 18.19 8.91 -5.12
C ALA A 186 17.48 9.67 -3.98
N TRP A 187 18.21 10.46 -3.19
CA TRP A 187 17.63 11.36 -2.19
C TRP A 187 16.62 12.35 -2.79
N VAL A 188 16.92 12.91 -3.97
CA VAL A 188 16.01 13.85 -4.65
C VAL A 188 14.72 13.15 -5.07
N ALA A 189 14.78 11.87 -5.48
CA ALA A 189 13.58 11.09 -5.76
C ALA A 189 12.72 10.86 -4.51
N LEU A 190 13.35 10.58 -3.35
CA LEU A 190 12.66 10.46 -2.06
C LEU A 190 12.01 11.78 -1.64
N GLN A 191 12.74 12.89 -1.77
CA GLN A 191 12.22 14.22 -1.50
C GLN A 191 11.05 14.56 -2.43
N LYS A 192 11.17 14.24 -3.72
CA LYS A 192 10.11 14.43 -4.71
C LYS A 192 8.85 13.68 -4.29
N MET A 193 8.93 12.39 -3.93
CA MET A 193 7.80 11.62 -3.39
C MET A 193 7.11 12.31 -2.21
N SER A 194 7.90 12.77 -1.24
CA SER A 194 7.39 13.46 -0.04
C SER A 194 6.67 14.76 -0.41
N THR A 195 7.32 15.62 -1.20
CA THR A 195 6.78 16.94 -1.57
C THR A 195 5.57 16.87 -2.51
N THR A 196 5.47 15.83 -3.34
CA THR A 196 4.33 15.63 -4.24
C THR A 196 3.29 14.68 -3.67
N HIS A 197 3.44 14.22 -2.43
CA HIS A 197 2.57 13.19 -1.82
C HIS A 197 2.40 11.92 -2.67
N ALA A 198 3.39 11.61 -3.52
CA ALA A 198 3.37 10.45 -4.39
C ALA A 198 3.96 9.23 -3.68
N SER A 199 3.34 8.06 -3.84
CA SER A 199 3.83 6.82 -3.24
C SER A 199 4.97 6.15 -4.04
N SER A 200 5.33 6.72 -5.20
CA SER A 200 6.47 6.35 -6.05
C SER A 200 6.76 7.49 -7.02
N VAL A 201 7.97 7.52 -7.56
CA VAL A 201 8.41 8.45 -8.61
C VAL A 201 8.89 7.64 -9.81
N ALA A 202 8.45 8.03 -11.01
CA ALA A 202 8.93 7.48 -12.27
C ALA A 202 10.37 7.94 -12.53
N VAL A 203 11.27 7.02 -12.85
CA VAL A 203 12.62 7.34 -13.28
C VAL A 203 12.68 7.28 -14.80
N VAL A 204 13.01 8.41 -15.42
CA VAL A 204 12.92 8.60 -16.88
C VAL A 204 14.28 8.88 -17.52
N ASP A 205 14.45 8.47 -18.77
CA ASP A 205 15.63 8.79 -19.58
C ASP A 205 15.61 10.25 -20.09
N SER A 206 16.56 10.59 -20.99
CA SER A 206 16.65 11.93 -21.59
C SER A 206 15.47 12.27 -22.53
N ASN A 207 14.74 11.27 -23.03
CA ASN A 207 13.56 11.45 -23.86
C ASN A 207 12.27 11.51 -23.01
N GLY A 208 12.39 11.32 -21.69
CA GLY A 208 11.26 11.25 -20.78
C GLY A 208 10.61 9.86 -20.72
N ALA A 209 11.18 8.85 -21.40
CA ALA A 209 10.63 7.50 -21.41
C ALA A 209 10.89 6.81 -20.07
N LEU A 210 9.92 6.01 -19.61
CA LEU A 210 9.98 5.30 -18.34
C LEU A 210 11.06 4.20 -18.36
N VAL A 211 12.03 4.30 -17.44
CA VAL A 211 13.14 3.35 -17.30
C VAL A 211 13.00 2.51 -16.03
N ALA A 212 12.67 3.16 -14.91
CA ALA A 212 12.56 2.53 -13.60
C ALA A 212 11.51 3.26 -12.75
N GLU A 213 11.32 2.79 -11.52
CA GLU A 213 10.55 3.50 -10.50
C GLU A 213 11.29 3.44 -9.16
N MET A 214 11.06 4.44 -8.31
CA MET A 214 11.57 4.45 -6.94
C MET A 214 10.44 4.73 -5.97
N SER A 215 10.38 3.93 -4.90
CA SER A 215 9.36 3.96 -3.86
C SER A 215 9.98 3.88 -2.46
N ALA A 216 9.15 4.00 -1.42
CA ALA A 216 9.59 3.75 -0.04
C ALA A 216 10.09 2.31 0.18
N ALA A 217 9.68 1.33 -0.66
CA ALA A 217 10.17 -0.05 -0.55
C ALA A 217 11.67 -0.16 -0.89
N ASP A 218 12.21 0.76 -1.67
CA ASP A 218 13.62 0.80 -2.06
C ASP A 218 14.53 1.33 -0.95
N LEU A 219 13.96 1.77 0.19
CA LEU A 219 14.69 2.08 1.42
C LEU A 219 14.95 0.85 2.30
N ARG A 220 14.40 -0.32 1.96
CA ARG A 220 14.63 -1.54 2.75
C ARG A 220 16.12 -1.86 2.83
N GLY A 221 16.57 -2.15 4.05
CA GLY A 221 17.98 -2.45 4.31
C GLY A 221 18.90 -1.23 4.32
N ILE A 222 18.34 0.00 4.29
CA ILE A 222 19.12 1.20 4.60
C ILE A 222 19.59 1.13 6.04
N ASN A 223 20.83 1.55 6.26
CA ASN A 223 21.51 1.54 7.54
C ASN A 223 22.63 2.61 7.51
N PRO A 224 23.29 2.90 8.63
CA PRO A 224 24.30 3.96 8.69
C PRO A 224 25.43 3.84 7.65
N SER A 225 25.82 2.62 7.23
CA SER A 225 26.88 2.45 6.22
C SER A 225 26.38 2.64 4.78
N ARG A 226 25.07 2.47 4.55
CA ARG A 226 24.44 2.56 3.22
C ARG A 226 23.71 3.88 2.97
N ILE A 227 23.49 4.72 3.98
CA ILE A 227 22.76 5.99 3.80
C ILE A 227 23.43 6.92 2.79
N GLN A 228 24.76 6.90 2.72
CA GLN A 228 25.55 7.64 1.73
C GLN A 228 25.26 7.22 0.29
N ASP A 229 24.70 6.01 0.05
CA ASP A 229 24.33 5.57 -1.29
C ASP A 229 23.19 6.42 -1.87
N LEU A 230 22.42 7.13 -1.04
CA LEU A 230 21.33 8.00 -1.50
C LEU A 230 21.80 9.20 -2.32
N VAL A 231 23.08 9.57 -2.23
CA VAL A 231 23.67 10.64 -3.06
C VAL A 231 24.08 10.14 -4.46
N LYS A 232 24.06 8.83 -4.69
CA LYS A 232 24.34 8.24 -6.01
C LYS A 232 23.17 8.54 -6.96
N PRO A 233 23.44 8.54 -8.28
CA PRO A 233 22.37 8.59 -9.28
C PRO A 233 21.31 7.52 -9.01
N VAL A 234 20.04 7.87 -9.13
CA VAL A 234 18.89 7.03 -8.74
C VAL A 234 18.91 5.69 -9.44
N LEU A 235 19.29 5.65 -10.72
CA LEU A 235 19.40 4.40 -11.47
C LEU A 235 20.50 3.49 -10.90
N VAL A 236 21.63 4.07 -10.49
CA VAL A 236 22.75 3.33 -9.88
C VAL A 236 22.35 2.82 -8.50
N TYR A 237 21.67 3.64 -7.71
CA TYR A 237 21.14 3.26 -6.40
C TYR A 237 20.16 2.08 -6.51
N LEU A 238 19.20 2.16 -7.43
CA LEU A 238 18.20 1.10 -7.64
C LEU A 238 18.86 -0.20 -8.09
N LYS A 239 19.78 -0.13 -9.06
CA LYS A 239 20.51 -1.30 -9.55
C LYS A 239 21.32 -1.97 -8.44
N ALA A 240 21.97 -1.19 -7.57
CA ALA A 240 22.71 -1.73 -6.43
C ALA A 240 21.78 -2.36 -5.37
N SER A 241 20.58 -1.80 -5.19
CA SER A 241 19.60 -2.30 -4.22
C SER A 241 18.85 -3.54 -4.70
N GLN A 242 18.85 -3.81 -6.01
CA GLN A 242 18.16 -4.93 -6.66
C GLN A 242 19.15 -5.99 -7.20
N GLU A 243 20.28 -6.20 -6.50
CA GLU A 243 21.28 -7.23 -6.84
C GLU A 243 21.81 -7.16 -8.29
N GLY A 244 21.81 -5.97 -8.88
CA GLY A 244 22.29 -5.72 -10.24
C GLY A 244 21.22 -5.80 -11.33
N GLU A 245 20.02 -6.29 -11.04
CA GLU A 245 18.91 -6.38 -12.00
C GLU A 245 17.88 -5.28 -11.76
N LEU A 246 17.79 -4.35 -12.71
CA LEU A 246 16.77 -3.32 -12.67
C LEU A 246 15.45 -3.90 -13.17
N LYS A 247 14.47 -4.06 -12.27
CA LYS A 247 13.13 -4.49 -12.67
C LYS A 247 12.44 -3.38 -13.45
N ARG A 248 11.97 -3.70 -14.67
CA ARG A 248 11.15 -2.77 -15.44
C ARG A 248 9.82 -2.54 -14.71
N PRO A 249 9.39 -1.29 -14.53
CA PRO A 249 8.08 -1.01 -13.97
C PRO A 249 6.97 -1.59 -14.86
N LEU A 250 5.88 -2.02 -14.25
CA LEU A 250 4.68 -2.35 -15.01
C LEU A 250 4.14 -1.06 -15.63
N SER A 251 3.89 -1.08 -16.94
CA SER A 251 3.26 0.02 -17.67
C SER A 251 2.10 -0.46 -18.53
N CYS A 252 1.20 0.45 -18.86
CA CYS A 252 0.02 0.21 -19.68
C CYS A 252 -0.32 1.42 -20.55
N LYS A 253 -1.04 1.18 -21.63
CA LYS A 253 -1.62 2.23 -22.50
C LYS A 253 -3.07 2.55 -22.06
N THR A 254 -3.63 3.66 -22.52
CA THR A 254 -4.95 4.18 -22.09
C THR A 254 -6.11 3.22 -22.29
N GLN A 255 -6.06 2.40 -23.34
CA GLN A 255 -7.07 1.41 -23.71
C GLN A 255 -7.00 0.10 -22.94
N PHE A 256 -5.98 -0.11 -22.09
CA PHE A 256 -5.89 -1.33 -21.28
C PHE A 256 -7.12 -1.45 -20.38
N SER A 257 -7.68 -2.64 -20.26
CA SER A 257 -8.85 -2.88 -19.42
C SER A 257 -8.47 -3.15 -17.96
N LEU A 258 -9.41 -2.95 -17.03
CA LEU A 258 -9.24 -3.32 -15.62
C LEU A 258 -8.83 -4.79 -15.47
N GLY A 259 -9.42 -5.70 -16.25
CA GLY A 259 -9.03 -7.12 -16.22
C GLY A 259 -7.57 -7.36 -16.59
N GLN A 260 -7.06 -6.62 -17.59
CA GLN A 260 -5.64 -6.67 -17.98
C GLN A 260 -4.75 -6.10 -16.87
N LEU A 261 -5.16 -5.01 -16.23
CA LEU A 261 -4.42 -4.39 -15.12
C LEU A 261 -4.34 -5.31 -13.90
N LEU A 262 -5.45 -5.91 -13.47
CA LEU A 262 -5.47 -6.87 -12.35
C LEU A 262 -4.50 -8.03 -12.60
N SER A 263 -4.56 -8.60 -13.81
CA SER A 263 -3.67 -9.70 -14.21
C SER A 263 -2.20 -9.26 -14.22
N GLY A 264 -1.90 -8.11 -14.84
CA GLY A 264 -0.55 -7.58 -14.93
C GLY A 264 0.08 -7.29 -13.57
N LEU A 265 -0.68 -6.69 -12.65
CA LEU A 265 -0.22 -6.38 -11.29
C LEU A 265 0.09 -7.64 -10.48
N VAL A 266 -0.78 -8.65 -10.54
CA VAL A 266 -0.58 -9.91 -9.82
C VAL A 266 0.63 -10.68 -10.38
N LEU A 267 0.73 -10.80 -11.71
CA LEU A 267 1.81 -11.53 -12.38
C LEU A 267 3.18 -10.88 -12.21
N SER A 268 3.24 -9.54 -12.23
CA SER A 268 4.49 -8.79 -12.03
C SER A 268 4.85 -8.56 -10.56
N HIS A 269 3.95 -8.95 -9.63
CA HIS A 269 4.03 -8.58 -8.22
C HIS A 269 4.16 -7.07 -7.98
N ALA A 270 3.63 -6.25 -8.90
CA ALA A 270 3.70 -4.81 -8.84
C ALA A 270 2.56 -4.24 -7.97
N HIS A 271 2.84 -3.11 -7.32
CA HIS A 271 1.86 -2.38 -6.52
C HIS A 271 1.14 -1.28 -7.33
N ARG A 272 1.60 -1.04 -8.56
CA ARG A 272 1.13 0.01 -9.45
C ARG A 272 1.46 -0.31 -10.90
N SER A 273 0.76 0.35 -11.81
CA SER A 273 1.06 0.39 -13.24
C SER A 273 1.21 1.85 -13.67
N TRP A 274 2.23 2.16 -14.46
CA TRP A 274 2.39 3.47 -15.08
C TRP A 274 1.56 3.57 -16.35
N LEU A 275 0.69 4.58 -16.41
CA LEU A 275 0.02 4.92 -17.65
C LEU A 275 1.02 5.70 -18.51
N VAL A 276 1.30 5.20 -19.71
CA VAL A 276 2.28 5.82 -20.62
C VAL A 276 1.64 6.20 -21.95
N ASP A 277 2.17 7.25 -22.59
CA ASP A 277 1.82 7.62 -23.97
C ASP A 277 2.51 6.71 -25.01
N GLU A 278 2.38 7.02 -26.29
CA GLU A 278 2.97 6.24 -27.39
C GLU A 278 4.51 6.23 -27.36
N GLU A 279 5.14 7.25 -26.81
CA GLU A 279 6.60 7.36 -26.63
C GLU A 279 7.10 6.77 -25.29
N ASP A 280 6.27 6.01 -24.59
CA ASP A 280 6.55 5.41 -23.26
C ASP A 280 6.84 6.44 -22.16
N ARG A 281 6.37 7.69 -22.32
CA ARG A 281 6.47 8.72 -21.28
C ARG A 281 5.32 8.56 -20.28
N PRO A 282 5.59 8.63 -18.96
CA PRO A 282 4.56 8.47 -17.95
C PRO A 282 3.60 9.67 -17.96
N ILE A 283 2.32 9.39 -18.20
CA ILE A 283 1.22 10.37 -18.19
C ILE A 283 0.24 10.14 -17.03
N GLY A 284 0.39 9.04 -16.28
CA GLY A 284 -0.37 8.79 -15.06
C GLY A 284 0.17 7.61 -14.26
N CYS A 285 -0.37 7.41 -13.06
CA CYS A 285 -0.07 6.26 -12.21
C CYS A 285 -1.38 5.61 -11.74
N ILE A 286 -1.47 4.29 -11.92
CA ILE A 286 -2.60 3.46 -11.47
C ILE A 286 -2.11 2.64 -10.28
N THR A 287 -2.57 2.99 -9.09
CA THR A 287 -2.28 2.27 -7.84
C THR A 287 -3.35 1.21 -7.55
N LEU A 288 -3.07 0.29 -6.61
CA LEU A 288 -4.10 -0.63 -6.13
C LEU A 288 -5.31 0.11 -5.53
N SER A 289 -5.09 1.28 -4.92
CA SER A 289 -6.19 2.10 -4.37
C SER A 289 -7.07 2.65 -5.49
N ASP A 290 -6.50 3.06 -6.62
CA ASP A 290 -7.28 3.50 -7.79
C ASP A 290 -8.18 2.38 -8.31
N ILE A 291 -7.62 1.17 -8.46
CA ILE A 291 -8.39 -0.01 -8.88
C ILE A 291 -9.52 -0.32 -7.91
N LEU A 292 -9.20 -0.40 -6.61
CA LEU A 292 -10.20 -0.73 -5.59
C LEU A 292 -11.31 0.32 -5.51
N SER A 293 -10.97 1.60 -5.74
CA SER A 293 -11.94 2.69 -5.67
C SER A 293 -12.99 2.71 -6.78
N ILE A 294 -12.69 2.13 -7.95
CA ILE A 294 -13.64 1.98 -9.06
C ILE A 294 -14.72 0.95 -8.72
N LEU A 295 -14.40 -0.04 -7.88
CA LEU A 295 -15.30 -1.15 -7.55
C LEU A 295 -16.41 -0.78 -6.55
N ILE A 296 -16.27 0.36 -5.89
CA ILE A 296 -17.21 0.90 -4.90
C ILE A 296 -17.88 2.21 -5.37
N GLU A 297 -17.78 2.51 -6.66
CA GLU A 297 -18.57 3.55 -7.33
C GLU A 297 -19.98 3.05 -7.65
#